data_AF-A0A3B9QXU9-F1
#
_entry.id   AF-A0A3B9QXU9-F1
#
_cell.length_a   1.000
_cell.length_b   1.000
_cell.length_c   1.000
_cell.angle_alpha   90.00
_cell.angle_beta   90.00
_cell.angle_gamma   90.00
#
_symmetry.space_group_name_H-M   'P 1'
#
loop_
_entity.id
_entity.type
_entity.pdbx_description
1 polymer ?
#
loop_
_entity_poly.entity_id
_entity_poly.type
_entity_poly.pdbx_seq_one_letter_code
_entity_poly.pdbx_strand_id
1 'polypeptide(L)'
;NAIKGLKAGEFSPPPKMSGLDYQGLRGLVNEAIEGLQGETPEEINALADKPMLFKMGKTEIPFTTDNFMLSFSLPNFYFHATTTYAVLREHGVPLGKMDYLGQLRVNL
;
A
#
# COMPACT_ATOMS: atom_id res chain seq x y z
N ASN A 1 -5.48 1.81 -5.16
CA ASN A 1 -4.41 2.04 -4.16
C ASN A 1 -4.90 3.08 -3.15
N ALA A 2 -4.16 3.35 -2.08
CA ALA A 2 -4.61 4.25 -1.01
C ALA A 2 -4.74 5.71 -1.46
N ILE A 3 -3.91 6.18 -2.40
CA ILE A 3 -3.96 7.54 -2.98
C ILE A 3 -5.31 7.82 -3.66
N LYS A 4 -5.84 6.85 -4.44
CA LYS A 4 -7.19 6.96 -5.02
C LYS A 4 -8.25 7.19 -3.93
N GLY A 5 -8.12 6.51 -2.79
CA GLY A 5 -9.02 6.70 -1.65
C GLY A 5 -8.89 8.06 -0.98
N LEU A 6 -7.66 8.57 -0.83
CA LEU A 6 -7.42 9.93 -0.34
C LEU A 6 -8.09 10.98 -1.24
N LYS A 7 -7.91 10.85 -2.57
CA LYS A 7 -8.53 11.75 -3.56
C LYS A 7 -10.06 11.71 -3.51
N ALA A 8 -10.64 10.53 -3.26
CA ALA A 8 -12.08 10.35 -3.14
C ALA A 8 -12.66 10.78 -1.79
N GLY A 9 -11.82 10.99 -0.76
CA GLY A 9 -12.27 11.18 0.62
C GLY A 9 -12.85 9.92 1.25
N GLU A 10 -12.67 8.75 0.62
CA GLU A 10 -13.19 7.48 1.10
C GLU A 10 -12.27 6.33 0.67
N PHE A 11 -11.97 5.42 1.59
CA PHE A 11 -11.28 4.17 1.29
C PHE A 11 -12.11 2.98 1.74
N SER A 12 -12.33 2.04 0.81
CA SER A 12 -12.84 0.70 1.10
C SER A 12 -11.82 -0.34 0.65
N PRO A 13 -11.61 -1.42 1.42
CA PRO A 13 -10.76 -2.53 0.98
C PRO A 13 -11.24 -3.08 -0.37
N PRO A 14 -10.32 -3.44 -1.29
CA PRO A 14 -10.71 -4.08 -2.54
C PRO A 14 -11.37 -5.45 -2.25
N PRO A 15 -12.23 -5.94 -3.16
CA PRO A 15 -12.79 -7.27 -3.03
C PRO A 15 -11.68 -8.33 -3.05
N LYS A 16 -11.96 -9.50 -2.48
CA LYS A 16 -11.04 -10.63 -2.52
C LYS A 16 -10.78 -11.02 -3.97
N MET A 17 -9.52 -10.99 -4.39
CA MET A 17 -9.11 -11.47 -5.71
C MET A 17 -8.85 -12.98 -5.65
N SER A 18 -9.35 -13.72 -6.64
CA SER A 18 -9.15 -15.17 -6.78
C SER A 18 -8.63 -15.51 -8.18
N GLY A 19 -7.98 -16.66 -8.31
CA GLY A 19 -7.53 -17.18 -9.62
C GLY A 19 -6.31 -16.48 -10.22
N LEU A 20 -5.57 -15.68 -9.45
CA LEU A 20 -4.34 -15.05 -9.92
C LEU A 20 -3.17 -16.05 -9.86
N ASP A 21 -2.46 -16.18 -10.98
CA ASP A 21 -1.16 -16.84 -11.02
C ASP A 21 -0.03 -15.85 -10.68
N TYR A 22 1.22 -16.30 -10.77
CA TYR A 22 2.37 -15.46 -10.47
C TYR A 22 2.46 -14.22 -11.38
N GLN A 23 2.11 -14.35 -12.65
CA GLN A 23 2.12 -13.23 -13.59
C GLN A 23 1.03 -12.21 -13.24
N GLY A 24 -0.17 -12.67 -12.87
CA GLY A 24 -1.26 -11.84 -12.39
C GLY A 24 -0.87 -11.06 -11.13
N LEU A 25 -0.23 -11.72 -10.15
CA LEU A 25 0.26 -11.05 -8.94
C LEU A 25 1.30 -9.97 -9.26
N ARG A 26 2.24 -10.24 -10.17
CA ARG A 26 3.20 -9.25 -10.66
C ARG A 26 2.51 -8.09 -11.37
N GLY A 27 1.48 -8.39 -12.16
CA GLY A 27 0.65 -7.39 -12.85
C GLY A 27 0.02 -6.39 -11.87
N LEU A 28 -0.54 -6.87 -10.75
CA LEU A 28 -1.12 -6.00 -9.73
C LEU A 28 -0.08 -5.06 -9.09
N VAL A 29 1.14 -5.55 -8.85
CA VAL A 29 2.22 -4.73 -8.31
C VAL A 29 2.62 -3.65 -9.34
N ASN A 30 2.73 -4.01 -10.61
CA ASN A 30 3.06 -3.06 -11.67
C ASN A 30 1.98 -2.00 -11.84
N GLU A 31 0.69 -2.38 -11.85
CA GLU A 31 -0.43 -1.43 -11.92
C GLU A 31 -0.38 -0.43 -10.76
N ALA A 32 -0.06 -0.90 -9.55
CA ALA A 32 0.09 -0.03 -8.39
C ALA A 32 1.27 0.93 -8.54
N ILE A 33 2.42 0.47 -9.05
CA ILE A 33 3.60 1.31 -9.31
C ILE A 33 3.29 2.36 -10.36
N GLU A 34 2.75 1.97 -11.52
CA GLU A 34 2.38 2.87 -12.61
C GLU A 34 1.39 3.94 -12.14
N GLY A 35 0.37 3.53 -11.38
CA GLY A 35 -0.59 4.45 -10.80
C GLY A 35 0.01 5.43 -9.79
N LEU A 36 1.09 5.08 -9.09
CA LEU A 36 1.78 5.99 -8.17
C LEU A 36 2.80 6.88 -8.89
N GLN A 37 3.41 6.41 -9.98
CA GLN A 37 4.34 7.21 -10.80
C GLN A 37 3.63 8.34 -11.57
N GLY A 38 2.32 8.22 -11.78
CA GLY A 38 1.49 9.26 -12.39
C GLY A 38 1.12 10.41 -11.45
N GLU A 39 1.50 10.37 -10.18
CA GLU A 39 1.18 11.39 -9.17
C GLU A 39 2.33 12.38 -9.02
N THR A 40 2.04 13.67 -8.84
CA THR A 40 3.08 14.67 -8.51
C THR A 40 3.17 14.94 -7.00
N PRO A 41 4.34 15.39 -6.49
CA PRO A 41 4.47 15.81 -5.10
C PRO A 41 3.45 16.88 -4.69
N GLU A 42 3.14 17.83 -5.58
CA GLU A 42 2.16 18.89 -5.34
C GLU A 42 0.75 18.33 -5.19
N GLU A 43 0.36 17.38 -6.06
CA GLU A 43 -0.94 16.71 -5.99
C GLU A 43 -1.10 15.93 -4.68
N ILE A 44 -0.05 15.22 -4.25
CA ILE A 44 -0.07 14.48 -2.99
C ILE A 44 -0.11 15.41 -1.79
N ASN A 45 0.72 16.45 -1.77
CA ASN A 45 0.75 17.42 -0.68
C ASN A 45 -0.59 18.18 -0.56
N ALA A 46 -1.26 18.44 -1.68
CA ALA A 46 -2.59 19.06 -1.69
C ALA A 46 -3.68 18.15 -1.08
N LEU A 47 -3.40 16.88 -0.79
CA LEU A 47 -4.33 15.98 -0.10
C LEU A 47 -4.24 16.09 1.42
N ALA A 48 -3.21 16.74 1.97
CA ALA A 48 -2.95 16.76 3.40
C ALA A 48 -4.12 17.34 4.22
N ASP A 49 -4.30 16.79 5.43
CA ASP A 49 -5.32 17.19 6.42
C ASP A 49 -6.78 17.23 5.94
N LYS A 50 -7.10 16.58 4.82
CA LYS A 50 -8.48 16.51 4.34
C LYS A 50 -9.29 15.47 5.12
N PRO A 51 -10.61 15.67 5.31
CA PRO A 51 -11.47 14.63 5.86
C PRO A 51 -11.49 13.41 4.95
N MET A 52 -11.49 12.22 5.55
CA MET A 52 -11.72 10.99 4.82
C MET A 52 -12.39 9.91 5.67
N LEU A 53 -13.02 8.96 5.01
CA LEU A 53 -13.78 7.89 5.66
C LEU A 53 -13.24 6.52 5.26
N PHE A 54 -12.83 5.71 6.23
CA PHE A 54 -12.61 4.29 6.00
C PHE A 54 -13.94 3.55 6.13
N LYS A 55 -14.28 2.68 5.17
CA LYS A 55 -15.48 1.85 5.22
C LYS A 55 -15.16 0.37 5.03
N MET A 56 -15.76 -0.47 5.88
CA MET A 56 -15.73 -1.92 5.75
C MET A 56 -17.03 -2.54 6.28
N GLY A 57 -17.93 -2.90 5.36
CA GLY A 57 -19.26 -3.36 5.72
C GLY A 57 -20.04 -2.26 6.47
N LYS A 58 -20.42 -2.53 7.73
CA LYS A 58 -21.10 -1.54 8.60
C LYS A 58 -20.12 -0.68 9.41
N THR A 59 -18.82 -0.98 9.36
CA THR A 59 -17.80 -0.23 10.09
C THR A 59 -17.42 0.98 9.27
N GLU A 60 -17.60 2.15 9.87
CA GLU A 60 -17.13 3.43 9.33
C GLU A 60 -16.20 4.08 10.36
N ILE A 61 -15.02 4.50 9.92
CA ILE A 61 -14.02 5.12 10.80
C ILE A 61 -13.59 6.43 10.15
N PRO A 62 -13.92 7.60 10.74
CA PRO A 62 -13.48 8.88 10.23
C PRO A 62 -11.99 9.08 10.52
N PHE A 63 -11.28 9.62 9.53
CA PHE A 63 -9.88 10.00 9.62
C PHE A 63 -9.67 11.39 8.97
N THR A 64 -8.49 11.96 9.19
CA THR A 64 -7.87 12.84 8.18
C THR A 64 -7.03 11.99 7.24
N THR A 65 -6.78 12.47 6.02
CA THR A 65 -5.89 11.81 5.04
C THR A 65 -4.57 11.37 5.65
N ASP A 66 -3.98 12.21 6.48
CA ASP A 66 -2.66 12.02 7.08
C ASP A 66 -2.72 10.94 8.15
N ASN A 67 -3.72 11.01 9.02
CA ASN A 67 -3.94 10.01 10.06
C ASN A 67 -4.24 8.64 9.44
N PHE A 68 -5.08 8.56 8.41
CA PHE A 68 -5.28 7.30 7.71
C PHE A 68 -3.98 6.79 7.07
N MET A 69 -3.23 7.65 6.38
CA MET A 69 -2.03 7.22 5.66
C MET A 69 -0.96 6.71 6.63
N LEU A 70 -0.64 7.50 7.64
CA LEU A 70 0.49 7.28 8.53
C LEU A 70 0.18 6.30 9.66
N SER A 71 -1.05 6.25 10.16
CA SER A 71 -1.42 5.38 11.31
C SER A 71 -2.14 4.09 10.92
N PHE A 72 -2.72 4.02 9.71
CA PHE A 72 -3.47 2.84 9.27
C PHE A 72 -2.88 2.22 7.99
N SER A 73 -2.82 2.96 6.88
CA SER A 73 -2.46 2.42 5.57
C SER A 73 -1.00 1.96 5.49
N LEU A 74 -0.04 2.79 5.90
CA LEU A 74 1.38 2.43 5.86
C LEU A 74 1.73 1.28 6.81
N PRO A 75 1.27 1.26 8.08
CA PRO A 75 1.49 0.11 8.95
C PRO A 75 0.94 -1.20 8.37
N ASN A 76 -0.28 -1.19 7.80
CA ASN A 76 -0.84 -2.37 7.15
C ASN A 76 -0.02 -2.81 5.91
N PHE A 77 0.46 -1.86 5.11
CA PHE A 77 1.32 -2.16 3.96
C PHE A 77 2.59 -2.92 4.39
N TYR A 78 3.31 -2.40 5.39
CA TYR A 78 4.53 -3.06 5.87
C TYR A 78 4.26 -4.39 6.57
N PHE A 79 3.14 -4.50 7.30
CA PHE A 79 2.70 -5.76 7.89
C PHE A 79 2.56 -6.84 6.80
N HIS A 80 1.77 -6.57 5.76
CA HIS A 80 1.54 -7.55 4.69
C HIS A 80 2.78 -7.83 3.84
N ALA A 81 3.62 -6.82 3.56
CA ALA A 81 4.89 -7.02 2.86
C ALA A 81 5.83 -7.94 3.66
N THR A 82 5.95 -7.70 4.97
CA THR A 82 6.76 -8.53 5.88
C THR A 82 6.20 -9.94 6.00
N THR A 83 4.88 -10.10 6.14
CA THR A 83 4.24 -11.42 6.18
C THR A 83 4.51 -12.21 4.90
N THR A 84 4.38 -11.58 3.73
CA THR A 84 4.67 -12.23 2.45
C THR A 84 6.13 -12.65 2.34
N TYR A 85 7.05 -11.75 2.71
CA TYR A 85 8.48 -12.04 2.78
C TYR A 85 8.77 -13.24 3.70
N ALA A 86 8.16 -13.27 4.89
CA ALA A 86 8.35 -14.35 5.87
C ALA A 86 7.83 -15.69 5.36
N VAL A 87 6.63 -15.73 4.75
CA VAL A 87 6.06 -16.96 4.17
C VAL A 87 6.95 -17.49 3.04
N LEU A 88 7.40 -16.64 2.12
CA LEU A 88 8.28 -17.07 1.03
C LEU A 88 9.62 -17.62 1.56
N ARG A 89 10.20 -16.94 2.55
CA ARG A 89 11.44 -17.37 3.18
C ARG A 89 11.29 -18.70 3.93
N GLU A 90 10.18 -18.90 4.62
CA GLU A 90 9.83 -20.16 5.29
C GLU A 90 9.71 -21.31 4.27
N HIS A 91 9.21 -21.04 3.07
CA HIS A 91 9.13 -22.01 1.97
C HIS A 91 10.44 -22.16 1.17
N GLY A 92 11.57 -21.66 1.69
CA GLY A 92 12.89 -21.88 1.10
C GLY A 92 13.27 -20.97 -0.06
N VAL A 93 12.48 -19.91 -0.36
CA VAL A 93 12.92 -18.89 -1.32
C VAL A 93 14.14 -18.17 -0.72
N PRO A 94 15.25 -18.02 -1.47
CA PRO A 94 16.52 -17.49 -0.94
C PRO A 94 16.48 -15.95 -0.76
N LEU A 95 15.55 -15.46 0.07
CA LEU A 95 15.37 -14.04 0.39
C LEU A 95 16.18 -13.65 1.63
N GLY A 96 16.91 -12.54 1.51
CA GLY A 96 17.65 -11.88 2.58
C GLY A 96 17.03 -10.55 3.00
N LYS A 97 17.58 -9.96 4.07
CA LYS A 97 17.14 -8.66 4.60
C LYS A 97 17.23 -7.55 3.53
N MET A 98 18.22 -7.62 2.65
CA MET A 98 18.42 -6.62 1.61
C MET A 98 17.35 -6.68 0.50
N ASP A 99 16.74 -7.84 0.26
CA ASP A 99 15.61 -7.96 -0.67
C ASP A 99 14.36 -7.23 -0.14
N TYR A 100 14.20 -7.18 1.18
CA TYR A 100 13.12 -6.42 1.82
C TYR A 100 13.44 -4.91 1.91
N LEU A 101 14.66 -4.54 2.30
CA LEU A 101 15.06 -3.14 2.46
C LEU A 101 15.25 -2.42 1.12
N GLY A 102 15.63 -3.13 0.07
CA GLY A 102 15.98 -2.55 -1.22
C GLY A 102 17.23 -1.67 -1.16
N GLN A 103 17.27 -0.66 -2.04
CA GLN A 103 18.39 0.26 -2.14
C GLN A 103 18.40 1.26 -0.97
N LEU A 104 19.47 1.23 -0.17
CA LEU A 104 19.66 2.19 0.92
C LEU A 104 20.01 3.57 0.36
N ARG A 105 19.40 4.60 0.93
CA ARG A 105 19.75 6.00 0.66
C ARG A 105 20.90 6.41 1.59
N VAL A 106 22.12 6.16 1.15
CA VAL A 106 23.34 6.52 1.89
C VAL A 106 24.04 7.70 1.23
N ASN A 107 24.61 8.60 2.03
CA ASN A 107 25.45 9.71 1.57
C ASN A 107 26.92 9.31 1.71
N LEU A 108 27.35 8.27 0.99
CA LEU A 108 28.75 7.87 0.88
C LEU A 108 29.38 8.51 -0.36
#